data_AF-A0A4R8INC0-F1
#
_entry.id   AF-A0A4R8INC0-F1
#
_cell.length_a   1.000
_cell.length_b   1.000
_cell.length_c   1.000
_cell.angle_alpha   90.00
_cell.angle_beta   90.00
_cell.angle_gamma   90.00
#
_symmetry.space_group_name_H-M   'P 1'
#
loop_
_entity.id
_entity.type
_entity.pdbx_description
1 polymer ?
#
loop_
_entity_poly.entity_id
_entity_poly.type
_entity_poly.pdbx_seq_one_letter_code
_entity_poly.pdbx_strand_id
1 'polypeptide(L)'
;MASVSGSAVEHKGTEGIAVVSGGGRVVGVADQAALLPVYLTTMRQRFKDEINRLTTGGAMRRMLDGHPRAAELAFPMAYLYAWHWLRHNVHDNYRAQVLETFRGPRFGFLMDLLLCDTAEQFVRGYVQHWLDHPAEGQKQWQEYQTLLAAREGNTGQLIEDILALWQGLGLFTQTYMAEFKNVAREERERYAGMLGAEDQERLALVDALPDDLQGVTPRFDKLGIIPAMGCPQTCRHCMFTWRPPRGKNEDPEQVLDLVDQHTDSVLFTGGDLTKQLDHFYAAIRRMRHIKNFALLLNGDFADTPEITHDVLGKMAQAIKSRPKKWAPARVLLQISFDEFHNEVYVDKQGLLAERIPVARIANIVECYPRYAEQIQLALLHKQTAMNFSQDVLQKGVFARLAQELGKRGHQIQVQDVKTSPRLKRNPKSPEQPQPVLKDATFVLAKHPDSPVLLTSSTIDGYGRAALLEEWETVKEKDLLYQVLSEGPPRGESFDIDMMLWFNGWVTLFNAVHICLGDLYRDGMEKIMVRQRKDPLTRALHRFDRKLLDYYAEVRDDLDNKIDAATGPHHLFHALTEEAEVRLHMPRRLMENARAT
;
A
#
# COMPACT_ATOMS: atom_id res chain seq x y z
N MET A 1 31.56 -41.97 -19.52
CA MET A 1 31.51 -40.65 -20.18
C MET A 1 30.49 -40.71 -21.29
N ALA A 2 29.40 -39.95 -21.16
CA ALA A 2 28.59 -39.33 -22.22
C ALA A 2 27.22 -39.01 -21.60
N SER A 3 27.03 -37.72 -21.35
CA SER A 3 25.86 -37.10 -20.75
C SER A 3 24.71 -36.99 -21.76
N VAL A 4 23.50 -37.35 -21.34
CA VAL A 4 22.27 -37.03 -22.07
C VAL A 4 21.70 -35.76 -21.47
N SER A 5 21.70 -34.70 -22.29
CA SER A 5 21.10 -33.40 -22.05
C SER A 5 19.58 -33.50 -22.06
N GLY A 6 18.93 -33.22 -20.92
CA GLY A 6 17.50 -32.98 -20.84
C GLY A 6 17.19 -31.54 -21.21
N SER A 7 16.51 -31.32 -22.34
CA SER A 7 16.04 -30.01 -22.78
C SER A 7 14.91 -29.53 -21.87
N ALA A 8 15.13 -28.39 -21.20
CA ALA A 8 14.07 -27.64 -20.55
C ALA A 8 13.08 -27.17 -21.63
N VAL A 9 11.83 -27.59 -21.51
CA VAL A 9 10.72 -27.08 -22.32
C VAL A 9 10.42 -25.66 -21.82
N GLU A 10 10.74 -24.65 -22.64
CA GLU A 10 10.26 -23.28 -22.46
C GLU A 10 8.74 -23.25 -22.68
N HIS A 11 7.98 -23.23 -21.59
CA HIS A 11 6.62 -22.68 -21.64
C HIS A 11 6.72 -21.16 -21.56
N LYS A 12 6.48 -20.49 -22.69
CA LYS A 12 6.24 -19.05 -22.72
C LYS A 12 5.04 -18.76 -21.82
N GLY A 13 5.29 -18.17 -20.66
CA GLY A 13 4.27 -17.64 -19.76
C GLY A 13 3.52 -16.48 -20.41
N THR A 14 2.52 -16.80 -21.21
CA THR A 14 1.46 -15.88 -21.60
C THR A 14 0.25 -16.18 -20.73
N GLU A 15 -0.27 -15.13 -20.09
CA GLU A 15 -1.53 -15.03 -19.34
C GLU A 15 -1.46 -15.19 -17.81
N GLY A 16 -1.80 -14.11 -17.10
CA GLY A 16 -2.36 -14.16 -15.74
C GLY A 16 -1.52 -13.63 -14.59
N ILE A 17 -0.19 -13.67 -14.67
CA ILE A 17 0.63 -13.54 -13.45
C ILE A 17 0.94 -12.07 -13.12
N ALA A 18 0.93 -11.74 -11.82
CA ALA A 18 1.61 -10.60 -11.23
C ALA A 18 3.14 -10.72 -11.42
N VAL A 19 3.59 -10.76 -12.68
CA VAL A 19 5.00 -10.68 -13.03
C VAL A 19 5.40 -9.22 -12.89
N VAL A 20 5.75 -8.84 -11.67
CA VAL A 20 6.15 -7.48 -11.37
C VAL A 20 7.62 -7.34 -11.74
N SER A 21 7.92 -6.37 -12.61
CA SER A 21 9.30 -5.98 -12.89
C SER A 21 9.92 -5.28 -11.68
N GLY A 22 10.40 -6.05 -10.70
CA GLY A 22 11.44 -5.58 -9.80
C GLY A 22 12.79 -5.78 -10.49
N GLY A 23 13.57 -4.72 -10.62
CA GLY A 23 14.93 -4.78 -11.16
C GLY A 23 15.88 -5.42 -10.15
N GLY A 24 15.79 -6.74 -9.97
CA GLY A 24 16.67 -7.53 -9.11
C GLY A 24 17.69 -8.30 -9.92
N ARG A 25 18.96 -8.25 -9.52
CA ARG A 25 20.04 -9.15 -9.97
C ARG A 25 19.56 -10.61 -9.94
N VAL A 26 20.00 -11.41 -10.90
CA VAL A 26 19.79 -12.87 -10.94
C VAL A 26 20.25 -13.46 -9.61
N VAL A 27 19.29 -14.02 -8.89
CA VAL A 27 19.43 -14.61 -7.56
C VAL A 27 20.02 -16.02 -7.71
N GLY A 28 20.93 -16.42 -6.81
CA GLY A 28 21.59 -17.74 -6.88
C GLY A 28 20.68 -18.90 -6.49
N VAL A 29 21.10 -20.15 -6.76
CA VAL A 29 20.33 -21.37 -6.41
C VAL A 29 20.10 -21.49 -4.88
N ALA A 30 21.07 -21.09 -4.06
CA ALA A 30 20.97 -21.13 -2.60
C ALA A 30 19.88 -20.19 -2.06
N ASP A 31 19.71 -19.04 -2.70
CA ASP A 31 18.70 -18.06 -2.32
C ASP A 31 17.29 -18.54 -2.68
N GLN A 32 17.12 -19.28 -3.80
CA GLN A 32 15.83 -19.91 -4.13
C GLN A 32 15.35 -20.85 -3.02
N ALA A 33 16.25 -21.69 -2.50
CA ALA A 33 15.93 -22.62 -1.42
C ALA A 33 15.55 -21.91 -0.11
N ALA A 34 16.17 -20.76 0.19
CA ALA A 34 15.84 -19.95 1.36
C ALA A 34 14.51 -19.19 1.21
N LEU A 35 14.19 -18.75 0.00
CA LEU A 35 12.98 -17.97 -0.29
C LEU A 35 11.73 -18.85 -0.43
N LEU A 36 11.86 -20.09 -0.89
CA LEU A 36 10.72 -20.98 -1.13
C LEU A 36 9.83 -21.19 0.10
N PRO A 37 10.35 -21.50 1.31
CA PRO A 37 9.53 -21.62 2.50
C PRO A 37 8.78 -20.34 2.86
N VAL A 38 9.39 -19.17 2.62
CA VAL A 38 8.77 -17.86 2.88
C VAL A 38 7.62 -17.63 1.89
N TYR A 39 7.89 -17.82 0.59
CA TYR A 39 6.88 -17.70 -0.46
C TYR A 39 5.69 -18.63 -0.23
N LEU A 40 5.96 -19.93 0.02
CA LEU A 40 4.91 -20.91 0.24
C LEU A 40 4.10 -20.60 1.49
N THR A 41 4.74 -20.22 2.60
CA THR A 41 4.03 -19.82 3.83
C THR A 41 3.07 -18.67 3.55
N THR A 42 3.54 -17.63 2.87
CA THR A 42 2.71 -16.47 2.54
C THR A 42 1.57 -16.85 1.60
N MET A 43 1.85 -17.51 0.47
CA MET A 43 0.81 -17.86 -0.51
C MET A 43 -0.22 -18.85 0.04
N ARG A 44 0.19 -19.82 0.86
CA ARG A 44 -0.73 -20.73 1.56
C ARG A 44 -1.63 -19.96 2.51
N GLN A 45 -1.07 -19.02 3.27
CA GLN A 45 -1.86 -18.21 4.19
C GLN A 45 -2.87 -17.35 3.43
N ARG A 46 -2.45 -16.67 2.34
CA ARG A 46 -3.33 -15.88 1.47
C ARG A 46 -4.46 -16.74 0.87
N PHE A 47 -4.14 -17.91 0.34
CA PHE A 47 -5.12 -18.86 -0.19
C PHE A 47 -6.12 -19.32 0.88
N LYS A 48 -5.63 -19.69 2.07
CA LYS A 48 -6.46 -20.13 3.19
C LYS A 48 -7.41 -19.02 3.66
N ASP A 49 -6.90 -17.80 3.80
CA ASP A 49 -7.70 -16.65 4.24
C ASP A 49 -8.82 -16.36 3.24
N GLU A 50 -8.52 -16.42 1.94
CA GLU A 50 -9.50 -16.21 0.89
C GLU A 50 -10.58 -17.30 0.87
N ILE A 51 -10.19 -18.58 0.98
CA ILE A 51 -11.15 -19.70 1.10
C ILE A 51 -12.04 -19.52 2.33
N ASN A 52 -11.47 -19.17 3.49
CA ASN A 52 -12.22 -18.99 4.73
C ASN A 52 -13.20 -17.82 4.63
N ARG A 53 -12.82 -16.72 3.98
CA ARG A 53 -13.70 -15.56 3.72
C ARG A 53 -14.92 -15.98 2.90
N LEU A 54 -14.71 -16.73 1.83
CA LEU A 54 -15.76 -17.18 0.91
C LEU A 54 -16.68 -18.22 1.51
N THR A 55 -16.12 -19.16 2.29
CA THR A 55 -16.84 -20.29 2.88
C THR A 55 -17.38 -19.94 4.27
N THR A 56 -16.58 -20.07 5.33
CA THR A 56 -16.99 -19.83 6.71
C THR A 56 -17.43 -18.38 6.97
N GLY A 57 -16.82 -17.41 6.30
CA GLY A 57 -17.20 -15.99 6.37
C GLY A 57 -18.42 -15.62 5.52
N GLY A 58 -18.93 -16.57 4.72
CA GLY A 58 -20.16 -16.43 3.94
C GLY A 58 -20.10 -15.41 2.79
N ALA A 59 -18.92 -14.94 2.38
CA ALA A 59 -18.81 -13.93 1.34
C ALA A 59 -19.35 -14.41 -0.01
N MET A 60 -19.11 -15.68 -0.38
CA MET A 60 -19.66 -16.23 -1.61
C MET A 60 -21.19 -16.30 -1.55
N ARG A 61 -21.77 -16.65 -0.41
CA ARG A 61 -23.23 -16.65 -0.23
C ARG A 61 -23.83 -15.25 -0.42
N ARG A 62 -23.15 -14.19 0.06
CA ARG A 62 -23.56 -12.79 -0.17
C ARG A 62 -23.41 -12.37 -1.63
N MET A 63 -22.37 -12.83 -2.33
CA MET A 63 -22.22 -12.60 -3.78
C MET A 63 -23.33 -13.27 -4.59
N LEU A 64 -23.87 -14.38 -4.09
CA LEU A 64 -25.00 -15.10 -4.67
C LEU A 64 -26.36 -14.63 -4.15
N ASP A 65 -26.41 -13.49 -3.43
CA ASP A 65 -27.65 -13.02 -2.83
C ASP A 65 -28.71 -12.76 -3.91
N GLY A 66 -29.96 -13.10 -3.60
CA GLY A 66 -31.06 -13.13 -4.58
C GLY A 66 -31.14 -14.41 -5.44
N HIS A 67 -30.14 -15.29 -5.44
CA HIS A 67 -30.24 -16.58 -6.13
C HIS A 67 -31.01 -17.61 -5.28
N PRO A 68 -32.06 -18.29 -5.80
CA PRO A 68 -32.90 -19.22 -5.02
C PRO A 68 -32.17 -20.38 -4.34
N ARG A 69 -30.97 -20.71 -4.83
CA ARG A 69 -30.11 -21.80 -4.36
C ARG A 69 -28.73 -21.34 -3.90
N ALA A 70 -28.63 -20.09 -3.44
CA ALA A 70 -27.36 -19.49 -3.01
C ALA A 70 -26.65 -20.33 -1.94
N ALA A 71 -27.40 -20.98 -1.04
CA ALA A 71 -26.84 -21.79 0.03
C ALA A 71 -26.12 -23.04 -0.50
N GLU A 72 -26.76 -23.76 -1.42
CA GLU A 72 -26.23 -25.00 -2.01
C GLU A 72 -25.11 -24.72 -3.02
N LEU A 73 -25.14 -23.57 -3.70
CA LEU A 73 -24.12 -23.16 -4.66
C LEU A 73 -22.88 -22.53 -4.01
N ALA A 74 -23.00 -22.00 -2.79
CA ALA A 74 -21.90 -21.24 -2.17
C ALA A 74 -20.60 -22.04 -2.06
N PHE A 75 -20.67 -23.33 -1.73
CA PHE A 75 -19.47 -24.17 -1.61
C PHE A 75 -18.76 -24.42 -2.95
N PRO A 76 -19.41 -24.99 -3.99
CA PRO A 76 -18.74 -25.19 -5.29
C PRO A 76 -18.28 -23.87 -5.92
N MET A 77 -19.06 -22.79 -5.78
CA MET A 77 -18.68 -21.48 -6.30
C MET A 77 -17.46 -20.88 -5.59
N ALA A 78 -17.29 -21.12 -4.28
CA ALA A 78 -16.09 -20.69 -3.55
C ALA A 78 -14.82 -21.38 -4.06
N TYR A 79 -14.89 -22.65 -4.46
CA TYR A 79 -13.73 -23.35 -5.03
C TYR A 79 -13.52 -23.05 -6.52
N LEU A 80 -14.58 -22.75 -7.27
CA LEU A 80 -14.44 -22.17 -8.62
C LEU A 80 -13.74 -20.81 -8.56
N TYR A 81 -14.12 -19.96 -7.60
CA TYR A 81 -13.39 -18.74 -7.31
C TYR A 81 -11.92 -19.03 -6.98
N ALA A 82 -11.65 -20.01 -6.12
CA ALA A 82 -10.28 -20.39 -5.75
C ALA A 82 -9.43 -20.84 -6.94
N TRP A 83 -10.04 -21.53 -7.92
CA TRP A 83 -9.39 -21.92 -9.17
C TRP A 83 -8.91 -20.68 -9.95
N HIS A 84 -9.75 -19.64 -10.03
CA HIS A 84 -9.40 -18.37 -10.67
C HIS A 84 -8.36 -17.59 -9.84
N TRP A 85 -8.54 -17.55 -8.52
CA TRP A 85 -7.63 -16.87 -7.60
C TRP A 85 -6.21 -17.40 -7.71
N LEU A 86 -6.01 -18.73 -7.78
CA LEU A 86 -4.69 -19.34 -7.95
C LEU A 86 -4.02 -18.91 -9.25
N ARG A 87 -4.77 -18.78 -10.33
CA ARG A 87 -4.24 -18.34 -11.64
C ARG A 87 -3.88 -16.87 -11.65
N HIS A 88 -4.65 -16.07 -10.93
CA HIS A 88 -4.43 -14.64 -10.80
C HIS A 88 -3.27 -14.30 -9.85
N ASN A 89 -3.08 -15.08 -8.77
CA ASN A 89 -2.14 -14.75 -7.69
C ASN A 89 -0.88 -15.64 -7.63
N VAL A 90 -0.89 -16.84 -8.22
CA VAL A 90 0.19 -17.84 -8.06
C VAL A 90 0.71 -18.29 -9.42
N HIS A 91 2.03 -18.16 -9.59
CA HIS A 91 2.72 -18.66 -10.79
C HIS A 91 2.59 -20.19 -10.86
N ASP A 92 2.38 -20.72 -12.07
CA ASP A 92 2.13 -22.15 -12.33
C ASP A 92 3.15 -23.09 -11.66
N ASN A 93 4.44 -22.77 -11.72
CA ASN A 93 5.57 -23.46 -11.06
C ASN A 93 5.35 -23.79 -9.58
N TYR A 94 4.52 -23.00 -8.88
CA TYR A 94 4.33 -23.14 -7.43
C TYR A 94 2.90 -23.52 -7.03
N ARG A 95 1.93 -23.58 -7.95
CA ARG A 95 0.51 -23.85 -7.62
C ARG A 95 0.34 -25.17 -6.87
N ALA A 96 0.93 -26.25 -7.38
CA ALA A 96 0.86 -27.56 -6.74
C ALA A 96 1.46 -27.54 -5.32
N GLN A 97 2.61 -26.88 -5.16
CA GLN A 97 3.28 -26.77 -3.86
C GLN A 97 2.49 -25.94 -2.85
N VAL A 98 1.78 -24.89 -3.29
CA VAL A 98 0.86 -24.14 -2.45
C VAL A 98 -0.26 -25.06 -1.95
N LEU A 99 -0.87 -25.85 -2.83
CA LEU A 99 -2.01 -26.70 -2.51
C LEU A 99 -1.67 -27.94 -1.66
N GLU A 100 -0.44 -28.43 -1.71
CA GLU A 100 -0.03 -29.68 -1.06
C GLU A 100 -0.38 -29.73 0.45
N THR A 101 -0.23 -28.62 1.16
CA THR A 101 -0.53 -28.58 2.61
C THR A 101 -2.02 -28.73 2.93
N PHE A 102 -2.90 -28.55 1.95
CA PHE A 102 -4.35 -28.62 2.09
C PHE A 102 -4.92 -29.95 1.58
N ARG A 103 -4.07 -30.82 1.00
CA ARG A 103 -4.47 -32.15 0.54
C ARG A 103 -4.73 -33.05 1.75
N GLY A 104 -5.99 -33.06 2.20
CA GLY A 104 -6.48 -33.96 3.24
C GLY A 104 -7.37 -35.08 2.69
N PRO A 105 -7.67 -36.13 3.48
CA PRO A 105 -8.52 -37.25 3.03
C PRO A 105 -9.90 -36.81 2.53
N ARG A 106 -10.45 -35.73 3.09
CA ARG A 106 -11.79 -35.24 2.76
C ARG A 106 -11.85 -34.35 1.52
N PHE A 107 -10.80 -33.56 1.27
CA PHE A 107 -10.80 -32.49 0.25
C PHE A 107 -9.63 -32.58 -0.73
N GLY A 108 -8.87 -33.69 -0.72
CA GLY A 108 -7.76 -33.91 -1.62
C GLY A 108 -8.17 -33.81 -3.09
N PHE A 109 -9.35 -34.35 -3.44
CA PHE A 109 -9.90 -34.26 -4.79
C PHE A 109 -10.11 -32.80 -5.25
N LEU A 110 -10.49 -31.88 -4.35
CA LEU A 110 -10.63 -30.47 -4.71
C LEU A 110 -9.26 -29.87 -5.08
N MET A 111 -8.20 -30.25 -4.37
CA MET A 111 -6.85 -29.77 -4.67
C MET A 111 -6.39 -30.26 -6.05
N ASP A 112 -6.76 -31.49 -6.43
CA ASP A 112 -6.55 -32.00 -7.79
C ASP A 112 -7.31 -31.17 -8.84
N LEU A 113 -8.59 -30.89 -8.59
CA LEU A 113 -9.44 -30.12 -9.51
C LEU A 113 -8.94 -28.67 -9.67
N LEU A 114 -8.41 -28.05 -8.62
CA LEU A 114 -7.86 -26.69 -8.68
C LEU A 114 -6.66 -26.57 -9.65
N LEU A 115 -6.00 -27.69 -9.96
CA LEU A 115 -4.88 -27.76 -10.89
C LEU A 115 -5.30 -28.01 -12.35
N CYS A 116 -6.56 -28.38 -12.63
CA CYS A 116 -7.06 -28.57 -14.00
C CYS A 116 -6.97 -27.29 -14.83
N ASP A 117 -6.73 -27.38 -16.14
CA ASP A 117 -6.39 -26.26 -17.01
C ASP A 117 -7.53 -25.27 -17.24
N THR A 118 -8.79 -25.70 -17.16
CA THR A 118 -9.97 -24.85 -17.40
C THR A 118 -10.99 -24.88 -16.27
N ALA A 119 -11.75 -23.79 -16.13
CA ALA A 119 -12.88 -23.70 -15.20
C ALA A 119 -13.95 -24.76 -15.49
N GLU A 120 -14.19 -25.07 -16.77
CA GLU A 120 -15.11 -26.13 -17.17
C GLU A 120 -14.65 -27.50 -16.68
N GLN A 121 -13.35 -27.83 -16.81
CA GLN A 121 -12.80 -29.08 -16.27
C GLN A 121 -12.97 -29.15 -14.75
N PHE A 122 -12.74 -28.04 -14.04
CA PHE A 122 -12.99 -27.96 -12.60
C PHE A 122 -14.44 -28.28 -12.25
N VAL A 123 -15.42 -27.62 -12.90
CA VAL A 123 -16.85 -27.82 -12.61
C VAL A 123 -17.31 -29.24 -12.97
N ARG A 124 -16.91 -29.74 -14.13
CA ARG A 124 -17.19 -31.13 -14.56
C ARG A 124 -16.63 -32.14 -13.57
N GLY A 125 -15.38 -31.96 -13.16
CA GLY A 125 -14.74 -32.85 -12.20
C GLY A 125 -15.37 -32.80 -10.80
N TYR A 126 -15.84 -31.63 -10.36
CA TYR A 126 -16.57 -31.50 -9.09
C TYR A 126 -17.90 -32.28 -9.12
N VAL A 127 -18.68 -32.12 -10.19
CA VAL A 127 -19.94 -32.86 -10.39
C VAL A 127 -19.68 -34.36 -10.48
N GLN A 128 -18.68 -34.76 -11.27
CA GLN A 128 -18.32 -36.17 -11.45
C GLN A 128 -17.87 -36.83 -10.14
N HIS A 129 -17.10 -36.12 -9.30
CA HIS A 129 -16.66 -36.65 -8.02
C HIS A 129 -17.84 -37.10 -7.14
N TRP A 130 -18.88 -36.28 -7.02
CA TRP A 130 -20.03 -36.59 -6.17
C TRP A 130 -21.00 -37.61 -6.77
N LEU A 131 -20.95 -37.83 -8.10
CA LEU A 131 -21.61 -38.96 -8.76
C LEU A 131 -20.91 -40.28 -8.40
N ASP A 132 -19.59 -40.31 -8.54
CA ASP A 132 -18.79 -41.53 -8.39
C ASP A 132 -18.56 -41.91 -6.92
N HIS A 133 -18.61 -40.92 -6.02
CA HIS A 133 -18.32 -41.12 -4.59
C HIS A 133 -19.47 -40.60 -3.71
N PRO A 134 -20.61 -41.32 -3.65
CA PRO A 134 -21.71 -40.95 -2.77
C PRO A 134 -21.27 -40.87 -1.30
N ALA A 135 -21.65 -39.80 -0.62
CA ALA A 135 -21.26 -39.55 0.77
C ALA A 135 -22.41 -38.95 1.58
N GLU A 136 -23.44 -39.74 1.86
CA GLU A 136 -24.69 -39.31 2.50
C GLU A 136 -24.52 -38.50 3.80
N GLY A 137 -23.47 -38.79 4.57
CA GLY A 137 -23.14 -38.05 5.80
C GLY A 137 -22.45 -36.70 5.59
N GLN A 138 -22.07 -36.34 4.36
CA GLN A 138 -21.41 -35.07 4.05
C GLN A 138 -22.41 -34.03 3.52
N LYS A 139 -22.42 -32.86 4.15
CA LYS A 139 -23.23 -31.70 3.75
C LYS A 139 -23.08 -31.37 2.26
N GLN A 140 -21.84 -31.38 1.75
CA GLN A 140 -21.54 -31.06 0.34
C GLN A 140 -22.21 -32.00 -0.64
N TRP A 141 -22.29 -33.30 -0.32
CA TRP A 141 -22.99 -34.28 -1.16
C TRP A 141 -24.50 -34.04 -1.13
N GLN A 142 -25.08 -33.72 0.03
CA GLN A 142 -26.51 -33.39 0.15
C GLN A 142 -26.89 -32.10 -0.62
N GLU A 143 -26.04 -31.08 -0.55
CA GLU A 143 -26.18 -29.85 -1.34
C GLU A 143 -26.10 -30.15 -2.85
N TYR A 144 -25.14 -30.99 -3.26
CA TYR A 144 -25.04 -31.46 -4.64
C TYR A 144 -26.30 -32.21 -5.10
N GLN A 145 -26.82 -33.15 -4.31
CA GLN A 145 -28.04 -33.89 -4.64
C GLN A 145 -29.24 -32.95 -4.79
N THR A 146 -29.34 -31.93 -3.94
CA THR A 146 -30.39 -30.89 -4.04
C THR A 146 -30.28 -30.11 -5.34
N LEU A 147 -29.07 -29.72 -5.72
CA LEU A 147 -28.81 -29.02 -6.99
C LEU A 147 -29.15 -29.89 -8.19
N LEU A 148 -28.79 -31.17 -8.16
CA LEU A 148 -29.04 -32.13 -9.24
C LEU A 148 -30.54 -32.46 -9.38
N ALA A 149 -31.25 -32.67 -8.27
CA ALA A 149 -32.68 -32.95 -8.26
C ALA A 149 -33.49 -31.80 -8.86
N ALA A 150 -33.06 -30.55 -8.65
CA ALA A 150 -33.66 -29.38 -9.27
C ALA A 150 -33.49 -29.32 -10.81
N ARG A 151 -32.63 -30.17 -11.40
CA ARG A 151 -32.47 -30.37 -12.85
C ARG A 151 -32.90 -31.78 -13.29
N GLU A 152 -33.75 -32.46 -12.51
CA GLU A 152 -34.26 -33.80 -12.86
C GLU A 152 -33.13 -34.82 -13.12
N GLY A 153 -31.98 -34.70 -12.44
CA GLY A 153 -30.85 -35.61 -12.66
C GLY A 153 -29.92 -35.21 -13.80
N ASN A 154 -30.19 -34.12 -14.52
CA ASN A 154 -29.36 -33.67 -15.63
C ASN A 154 -28.08 -32.98 -15.16
N THR A 155 -26.97 -33.72 -15.19
CA THR A 155 -25.64 -33.25 -14.80
C THR A 155 -25.09 -32.20 -15.77
N GLY A 156 -25.38 -32.32 -17.07
CA GLY A 156 -24.98 -31.35 -18.09
C GLY A 156 -25.57 -29.97 -17.83
N GLN A 157 -26.88 -29.92 -17.55
CA GLN A 157 -27.56 -28.68 -17.21
C GLN A 157 -27.01 -28.06 -15.93
N LEU A 158 -26.70 -28.87 -14.90
CA LEU A 158 -26.09 -28.36 -13.68
C LEU A 158 -24.72 -27.70 -13.94
N ILE A 159 -23.88 -28.30 -14.79
CA ILE A 159 -22.58 -27.74 -15.17
C ILE A 159 -22.76 -26.41 -15.91
N GLU A 160 -23.66 -26.36 -16.88
CA GLU A 160 -23.98 -25.15 -17.65
C GLU A 160 -24.48 -24.02 -16.75
N ASP A 161 -25.40 -24.31 -15.83
CA ASP A 161 -25.94 -23.34 -14.88
C ASP A 161 -24.86 -22.76 -13.97
N ILE A 162 -23.94 -23.59 -13.46
CA ILE A 162 -22.83 -23.14 -12.60
C ILE A 162 -21.91 -22.20 -13.38
N LEU A 163 -21.56 -22.55 -14.62
CA LEU A 163 -20.68 -21.74 -15.47
C LEU A 163 -21.36 -20.43 -15.89
N ALA A 164 -22.65 -20.47 -16.25
CA ALA A 164 -23.42 -19.29 -16.60
C ALA A 164 -23.57 -18.33 -15.41
N LEU A 165 -23.84 -18.87 -14.22
CA LEU A 165 -23.90 -18.09 -12.98
C LEU A 165 -22.55 -17.43 -12.68
N TRP A 166 -21.45 -18.18 -12.81
CA TRP A 166 -20.11 -17.63 -12.63
C TRP A 166 -19.81 -16.48 -13.59
N GLN A 167 -20.12 -16.64 -14.88
CA GLN A 167 -19.98 -15.57 -15.87
C GLN A 167 -20.81 -14.34 -15.50
N GLY A 168 -22.02 -14.55 -14.98
CA GLY A 168 -22.91 -13.47 -14.50
C GLY A 168 -22.36 -12.68 -13.31
N LEU A 169 -21.46 -13.25 -12.50
CA LEU A 169 -20.84 -12.53 -11.38
C LEU A 169 -19.79 -11.49 -11.82
N GLY A 170 -19.29 -11.57 -13.06
CA GLY A 170 -18.32 -10.61 -13.59
C GLY A 170 -16.98 -10.57 -12.85
N LEU A 171 -16.61 -11.64 -12.15
CA LEU A 171 -15.35 -11.76 -11.40
C LEU A 171 -14.20 -12.20 -12.31
N PHE A 172 -12.98 -11.74 -12.02
CA PHE A 172 -11.76 -12.09 -12.77
C PHE A 172 -11.87 -11.83 -14.30
N THR A 173 -12.62 -10.81 -14.71
CA THR A 173 -12.79 -10.42 -16.12
C THR A 173 -11.51 -9.88 -16.74
N GLN A 174 -10.55 -9.48 -15.90
CA GLN A 174 -9.24 -9.01 -16.29
C GLN A 174 -8.14 -9.76 -15.54
N THR A 175 -6.96 -9.84 -16.16
CA THR A 175 -5.75 -10.29 -15.46
C THR A 175 -5.25 -9.19 -14.53
N TYR A 176 -4.52 -9.58 -13.48
CA TYR A 176 -3.89 -8.63 -12.55
C TYR A 176 -3.06 -7.57 -13.27
N MET A 177 -2.34 -7.97 -14.32
CA MET A 177 -1.52 -7.03 -15.10
C MET A 177 -2.33 -6.04 -15.93
N ALA A 178 -3.54 -6.41 -16.35
CA ALA A 178 -4.43 -5.48 -17.03
C ALA A 178 -4.99 -4.46 -16.03
N GLU A 179 -5.45 -4.89 -14.86
CA GLU A 179 -5.92 -4.01 -13.78
C GLU A 179 -4.82 -3.05 -13.33
N PHE A 180 -3.61 -3.55 -13.09
CA PHE A 180 -2.46 -2.71 -12.75
C PHE A 180 -2.14 -1.66 -13.82
N LYS A 181 -2.21 -2.03 -15.11
CA LYS A 181 -2.01 -1.08 -16.21
C LYS A 181 -3.10 0.00 -16.26
N ASN A 182 -4.34 -0.36 -15.95
CA ASN A 182 -5.45 0.60 -15.89
C ASN A 182 -5.22 1.61 -14.76
N VAL A 183 -4.91 1.13 -13.55
CA VAL A 183 -4.55 1.99 -12.40
C VAL A 183 -3.40 2.94 -12.77
N ALA A 184 -2.34 2.43 -13.41
CA ALA A 184 -1.20 3.26 -13.81
C ALA A 184 -1.55 4.29 -14.90
N ARG A 185 -2.47 3.96 -15.80
CA ARG A 185 -2.99 4.89 -16.81
C ARG A 185 -3.82 6.00 -16.15
N GLU A 186 -4.77 5.63 -15.31
CA GLU A 186 -5.63 6.58 -14.58
C GLU A 186 -4.80 7.54 -13.73
N GLU A 187 -3.79 7.02 -13.04
CA GLU A 187 -2.85 7.85 -12.28
C GLU A 187 -2.08 8.82 -13.19
N ARG A 188 -1.55 8.34 -14.32
CA ARG A 188 -0.87 9.20 -15.30
C ARG A 188 -1.78 10.31 -15.83
N GLU A 189 -3.01 9.98 -16.17
CA GLU A 189 -3.99 10.93 -16.70
C GLU A 189 -4.32 12.01 -15.66
N ARG A 190 -4.51 11.62 -14.39
CA ARG A 190 -4.71 12.57 -13.28
C ARG A 190 -3.56 13.57 -13.14
N TYR A 191 -2.32 13.10 -13.10
CA TYR A 191 -1.17 13.99 -12.97
C TYR A 191 -0.87 14.80 -14.24
N ALA A 192 -1.22 14.29 -15.42
CA ALA A 192 -1.09 15.04 -16.67
C ALA A 192 -2.06 16.24 -16.72
N GLY A 193 -3.23 16.12 -16.09
CA GLY A 193 -4.22 17.20 -15.97
C GLY A 193 -3.94 18.22 -14.86
N MET A 194 -2.92 18.00 -14.03
CA MET A 194 -2.63 18.88 -12.90
C MET A 194 -2.24 20.28 -13.38
N LEU A 195 -2.80 21.30 -12.71
CA LEU A 195 -2.71 22.70 -13.14
C LEU A 195 -3.33 22.97 -14.53
N GLY A 196 -4.24 22.10 -14.98
CA GLY A 196 -5.10 22.28 -16.15
C GLY A 196 -6.14 23.40 -15.98
N ALA A 197 -7.07 23.51 -16.93
CA ALA A 197 -7.99 24.65 -17.00
C ALA A 197 -8.84 24.81 -15.72
N GLU A 198 -9.40 23.72 -15.22
CA GLU A 198 -10.25 23.70 -14.02
C GLU A 198 -9.45 24.04 -12.76
N ASP A 199 -8.22 23.51 -12.64
CA ASP A 199 -7.34 23.85 -11.52
C ASP A 199 -6.91 25.33 -11.59
N GLN A 200 -6.61 25.88 -12.77
CA GLN A 200 -6.29 27.31 -12.92
C GLN A 200 -7.48 28.19 -12.57
N GLU A 201 -8.68 27.83 -13.01
CA GLU A 201 -9.90 28.54 -12.65
C GLU A 201 -10.13 28.51 -11.14
N ARG A 202 -9.96 27.34 -10.52
CA ARG A 202 -10.05 27.16 -9.07
C ARG A 202 -9.06 28.08 -8.34
N LEU A 203 -7.80 28.10 -8.78
CA LEU A 203 -6.77 28.97 -8.18
C LEU A 203 -7.09 30.46 -8.37
N ALA A 204 -7.71 30.86 -9.49
CA ALA A 204 -8.15 32.23 -9.71
C ALA A 204 -9.29 32.63 -8.75
N LEU A 205 -10.21 31.71 -8.45
CA LEU A 205 -11.25 31.93 -7.43
C LEU A 205 -10.62 32.14 -6.05
N VAL A 206 -9.62 31.35 -5.68
CA VAL A 206 -8.89 31.50 -4.41
C VAL A 206 -8.09 32.80 -4.37
N ASP A 207 -7.44 33.18 -5.46
CA ASP A 207 -6.67 34.43 -5.57
C ASP A 207 -7.58 35.66 -5.32
N ALA A 208 -8.85 35.59 -5.72
CA ALA A 208 -9.84 36.66 -5.55
C ALA A 208 -10.43 36.77 -4.12
N LEU A 209 -10.20 35.79 -3.25
CA LEU A 209 -10.69 35.83 -1.85
C LEU A 209 -9.89 36.86 -1.02
N PRO A 210 -10.52 37.50 -0.01
CA PRO A 210 -9.80 38.38 0.92
C PRO A 210 -8.73 37.61 1.72
N ASP A 211 -7.63 38.28 2.09
CA ASP A 211 -6.62 37.73 3.01
C ASP A 211 -6.80 38.34 4.41
N ASP A 212 -7.62 37.72 5.25
CA ASP A 212 -7.83 38.20 6.62
C ASP A 212 -6.56 38.04 7.49
N LEU A 213 -5.53 37.33 6.99
CA LEU A 213 -4.24 37.10 7.66
C LEU A 213 -3.10 37.87 6.98
N GLN A 214 -3.42 38.96 6.27
CA GLN A 214 -2.42 39.77 5.58
C GLN A 214 -1.31 40.24 6.53
N GLY A 215 -0.05 40.04 6.15
CA GLY A 215 1.12 40.40 6.95
C GLY A 215 1.56 39.34 7.98
N VAL A 216 0.81 38.26 8.19
CA VAL A 216 1.26 37.12 8.98
C VAL A 216 2.07 36.19 8.07
N THR A 217 3.37 36.05 8.35
CA THR A 217 4.17 35.01 7.69
C THR A 217 3.90 33.68 8.39
N PRO A 218 3.23 32.71 7.75
CA PRO A 218 2.97 31.43 8.38
C PRO A 218 4.28 30.71 8.64
N ARG A 219 4.41 30.17 9.85
CA ARG A 219 5.42 29.18 10.19
C ARG A 219 4.71 27.83 10.23
N PHE A 220 5.17 26.90 9.40
CA PHE A 220 4.60 25.56 9.31
C PHE A 220 5.26 24.63 10.33
N ASP A 221 4.48 23.73 10.89
CA ASP A 221 4.99 22.67 11.78
C ASP A 221 5.97 21.76 11.05
N LYS A 222 5.71 21.51 9.76
CA LYS A 222 6.64 20.87 8.82
C LYS A 222 6.37 21.32 7.38
N LEU A 223 7.36 21.14 6.52
CA LEU A 223 7.18 21.17 5.07
C LEU A 223 7.80 19.92 4.45
N GLY A 224 7.25 19.45 3.34
CA GLY A 224 7.82 18.33 2.60
C GLY A 224 8.53 18.78 1.34
N ILE A 225 9.53 18.00 0.94
CA ILE A 225 10.25 18.13 -0.32
C ILE A 225 10.14 16.81 -1.07
N ILE A 226 9.77 16.90 -2.35
CA ILE A 226 9.72 15.79 -3.30
C ILE A 226 10.78 16.01 -4.37
N PRO A 227 11.97 15.41 -4.22
CA PRO A 227 13.00 15.47 -5.25
C PRO A 227 12.62 14.65 -6.49
N ALA A 228 11.97 13.51 -6.28
CA ALA A 228 11.56 12.59 -7.32
C ALA A 228 10.52 11.60 -6.80
N MET A 229 9.61 11.15 -7.68
CA MET A 229 8.58 10.14 -7.36
C MET A 229 8.87 8.75 -7.94
N GLY A 230 9.96 8.60 -8.69
CA GLY A 230 10.30 7.32 -9.31
C GLY A 230 10.79 6.28 -8.30
N CYS A 231 10.13 5.11 -8.26
CA CYS A 231 10.61 3.94 -7.52
C CYS A 231 10.68 2.71 -8.45
N PRO A 232 11.76 1.90 -8.42
CA PRO A 232 11.84 0.66 -9.20
C PRO A 232 11.11 -0.52 -8.55
N GLN A 233 10.77 -0.42 -7.27
CA GLN A 233 10.35 -1.58 -6.47
C GLN A 233 8.89 -1.98 -6.69
N THR A 234 8.02 -1.07 -7.14
CA THR A 234 6.61 -1.35 -7.48
C THR A 234 5.93 -2.19 -6.38
N CYS A 235 5.84 -1.68 -5.15
CA CYS A 235 5.18 -2.39 -4.04
C CYS A 235 3.67 -2.50 -4.26
N ARG A 236 3.00 -3.56 -3.74
CA ARG A 236 1.54 -3.75 -3.93
C ARG A 236 0.69 -2.66 -3.27
N HIS A 237 1.18 -2.02 -2.20
CA HIS A 237 0.49 -0.91 -1.56
C HIS A 237 0.91 0.47 -2.09
N CYS A 238 1.77 0.53 -3.10
CA CYS A 238 2.33 1.80 -3.54
C CYS A 238 1.24 2.65 -4.21
N MET A 239 1.10 3.88 -3.73
CA MET A 239 0.23 4.88 -4.32
C MET A 239 0.72 5.33 -5.71
N PHE A 240 2.04 5.38 -5.90
CA PHE A 240 2.64 5.93 -7.12
C PHE A 240 3.13 4.83 -8.06
N THR A 241 2.25 4.42 -8.96
CA THR A 241 2.56 3.48 -10.04
C THR A 241 3.13 4.19 -11.26
N TRP A 242 2.89 5.50 -11.40
CA TRP A 242 3.42 6.35 -12.46
C TRP A 242 4.46 7.35 -11.95
N ARG A 243 5.33 7.81 -12.86
CA ARG A 243 6.42 8.75 -12.57
C ARG A 243 6.15 10.10 -13.24
N PRO A 244 5.84 11.15 -12.47
CA PRO A 244 5.85 12.52 -12.93
C PRO A 244 7.14 12.87 -13.69
N PRO A 245 7.04 13.54 -14.85
CA PRO A 245 8.21 13.98 -15.60
C PRO A 245 9.01 14.99 -14.77
N ARG A 246 10.33 14.97 -14.95
CA ARG A 246 11.21 16.00 -14.40
C ARG A 246 10.90 17.35 -15.03
N GLY A 247 10.96 18.39 -14.23
CA GLY A 247 10.78 19.76 -14.71
C GLY A 247 11.92 20.13 -15.67
N LYS A 248 11.65 21.02 -16.63
CA LYS A 248 12.71 21.57 -17.49
C LYS A 248 13.56 22.64 -16.77
N ASN A 249 13.02 23.20 -15.68
CA ASN A 249 13.58 24.34 -14.95
C ASN A 249 13.72 24.03 -13.45
N GLU A 250 14.17 22.83 -13.08
CA GLU A 250 14.34 22.47 -11.67
C GLU A 250 15.43 23.35 -11.03
N ASP A 251 15.10 24.03 -9.93
CA ASP A 251 16.05 24.72 -9.05
C ASP A 251 15.90 24.19 -7.62
N PRO A 252 16.59 23.07 -7.30
CA PRO A 252 16.59 22.51 -5.96
C PRO A 252 17.05 23.52 -4.90
N GLU A 253 18.01 24.39 -5.20
CA GLU A 253 18.54 25.34 -4.21
C GLU A 253 17.48 26.35 -3.78
N GLN A 254 16.71 26.88 -4.75
CA GLN A 254 15.59 27.76 -4.45
C GLN A 254 14.56 27.09 -3.54
N VAL A 255 14.20 25.83 -3.82
CA VAL A 255 13.27 25.06 -2.97
C VAL A 255 13.82 24.92 -1.56
N LEU A 256 15.12 24.60 -1.42
CA LEU A 256 15.76 24.46 -0.12
C LEU A 256 15.75 25.76 0.70
N ASP A 257 16.09 26.88 0.05
CA ASP A 257 16.14 28.19 0.71
C ASP A 257 14.76 28.67 1.16
N LEU A 258 13.71 28.37 0.39
CA LEU A 258 12.34 28.70 0.76
C LEU A 258 11.85 27.86 1.94
N VAL A 259 12.10 26.56 1.93
CA VAL A 259 11.70 25.69 3.06
C VAL A 259 12.40 26.12 4.36
N ASP A 260 13.69 26.46 4.30
CA ASP A 260 14.43 26.93 5.49
C ASP A 260 13.87 28.21 6.11
N GLN A 261 13.14 29.03 5.35
CA GLN A 261 12.54 30.27 5.85
C GLN A 261 11.24 30.05 6.62
N HIS A 262 10.55 28.93 6.39
CA HIS A 262 9.15 28.77 6.79
C HIS A 262 8.88 27.64 7.80
N THR A 263 9.89 26.83 8.14
CA THR A 263 9.75 25.77 9.16
C THR A 263 11.08 25.49 9.86
N ASP A 264 11.06 24.68 10.91
CA ASP A 264 12.26 24.05 11.48
C ASP A 264 12.27 22.52 11.32
N SER A 265 11.32 21.97 10.55
CA SER A 265 11.16 20.54 10.30
C SER A 265 10.88 20.27 8.83
N VAL A 266 11.69 19.44 8.19
CA VAL A 266 11.52 19.09 6.78
C VAL A 266 11.47 17.58 6.58
N LEU A 267 10.57 17.12 5.71
CA LEU A 267 10.51 15.73 5.25
C LEU A 267 10.93 15.62 3.78
N PHE A 268 11.94 14.81 3.49
CA PHE A 268 12.25 14.35 2.15
C PHE A 268 11.55 13.01 1.91
N THR A 269 10.67 12.97 0.91
CA THR A 269 9.89 11.78 0.56
C THR A 269 9.59 11.74 -0.93
N GLY A 270 8.96 10.66 -1.38
CA GLY A 270 8.53 10.45 -2.75
C GLY A 270 8.71 8.99 -3.15
N GLY A 271 9.46 8.78 -4.23
CA GLY A 271 9.83 7.43 -4.70
C GLY A 271 11.05 6.87 -3.98
N ASP A 272 11.93 6.24 -4.74
CA ASP A 272 13.26 5.87 -4.26
C ASP A 272 14.23 7.05 -4.42
N LEU A 273 14.56 7.70 -3.30
CA LEU A 273 15.41 8.88 -3.26
C LEU A 273 16.91 8.55 -3.21
N THR A 274 17.33 7.30 -3.40
CA THR A 274 18.75 6.90 -3.37
C THR A 274 19.60 7.75 -4.32
N LYS A 275 19.07 8.09 -5.51
CA LYS A 275 19.76 8.92 -6.50
C LYS A 275 19.69 10.43 -6.21
N GLN A 276 18.99 10.83 -5.15
CA GLN A 276 18.76 12.22 -4.74
C GLN A 276 19.37 12.52 -3.35
N LEU A 277 20.12 11.57 -2.76
CA LEU A 277 20.75 11.73 -1.45
C LEU A 277 21.66 12.96 -1.35
N ASP A 278 22.33 13.34 -2.43
CA ASP A 278 23.19 14.53 -2.45
C ASP A 278 22.40 15.83 -2.18
N HIS A 279 21.15 15.93 -2.67
CA HIS A 279 20.28 17.05 -2.33
C HIS A 279 19.91 17.06 -0.84
N PHE A 280 19.70 15.88 -0.25
CA PHE A 280 19.43 15.77 1.18
C PHE A 280 20.66 16.18 2.02
N TYR A 281 21.86 15.75 1.62
CA TYR A 281 23.09 16.18 2.28
C TYR A 281 23.33 17.69 2.12
N ALA A 282 23.05 18.25 0.95
CA ALA A 282 23.12 19.69 0.72
C ALA A 282 22.13 20.46 1.61
N ALA A 283 20.90 19.98 1.73
CA ALA A 283 19.87 20.53 2.61
C ALA A 283 20.36 20.62 4.06
N ILE A 284 20.92 19.53 4.60
CA ILE A 284 21.49 19.51 5.96
C ILE A 284 22.60 20.56 6.13
N ARG A 285 23.44 20.79 5.12
CA ARG A 285 24.55 21.75 5.23
C ARG A 285 24.11 23.21 5.06
N ARG A 286 23.04 23.45 4.31
CA ARG A 286 22.61 24.79 3.89
C ARG A 286 21.49 25.37 4.75
N MET A 287 20.50 24.55 5.11
CA MET A 287 19.29 24.98 5.81
C MET A 287 19.59 25.28 7.28
N ARG A 288 19.72 26.56 7.61
CA ARG A 288 20.19 27.04 8.92
C ARG A 288 19.17 26.85 10.02
N HIS A 289 17.90 27.03 9.72
CA HIS A 289 16.80 27.08 10.69
C HIS A 289 16.20 25.72 10.96
N ILE A 290 16.35 24.78 10.03
CA ILE A 290 15.91 23.39 10.20
C ILE A 290 16.71 22.69 11.29
N LYS A 291 15.97 22.09 12.24
CA LYS A 291 16.47 21.26 13.34
C LYS A 291 16.16 19.78 13.12
N ASN A 292 15.02 19.49 12.48
CA ASN A 292 14.55 18.13 12.25
C ASN A 292 14.54 17.85 10.75
N PHE A 293 15.43 16.95 10.32
CA PHE A 293 15.44 16.45 8.95
C PHE A 293 14.87 15.03 8.95
N ALA A 294 13.75 14.80 8.29
CA ALA A 294 13.25 13.45 8.05
C ALA A 294 13.56 13.05 6.60
N LEU A 295 14.00 11.80 6.41
CA LEU A 295 14.19 11.20 5.09
C LEU A 295 13.52 9.84 5.06
N LEU A 296 12.61 9.65 4.11
CA LEU A 296 11.98 8.36 3.85
C LEU A 296 12.65 7.66 2.66
N LEU A 297 13.20 6.47 2.91
CA LEU A 297 13.73 5.56 1.89
C LEU A 297 13.07 4.19 2.01
N ASN A 298 13.17 3.38 0.97
CA ASN A 298 12.71 1.99 0.98
C ASN A 298 13.78 1.00 1.48
N GLY A 299 15.03 1.45 1.69
CA GLY A 299 16.16 0.62 2.13
C GLY A 299 16.95 -0.06 1.01
N ASP A 300 16.56 0.11 -0.26
CA ASP A 300 17.17 -0.58 -1.40
C ASP A 300 18.62 -0.18 -1.65
N PHE A 301 19.05 1.02 -1.24
CA PHE A 301 20.44 1.49 -1.35
C PHE A 301 21.46 0.61 -0.60
N ALA A 302 21.02 -0.11 0.43
CA ALA A 302 21.89 -0.79 1.38
C ALA A 302 22.37 -2.17 0.88
N ASP A 303 22.86 -2.25 -0.36
CA ASP A 303 23.27 -3.51 -1.01
C ASP A 303 24.39 -4.22 -0.23
N THR A 304 25.37 -3.46 0.27
CA THR A 304 26.45 -3.98 1.11
C THR A 304 26.66 -3.14 2.36
N PRO A 305 27.28 -3.71 3.43
CA PRO A 305 27.66 -2.95 4.62
C PRO A 305 28.50 -1.70 4.32
N GLU A 306 29.38 -1.74 3.31
CA GLU A 306 30.24 -0.62 2.90
C GLU A 306 29.41 0.52 2.31
N ILE A 307 28.46 0.21 1.41
CA ILE A 307 27.57 1.22 0.83
C ILE A 307 26.69 1.82 1.91
N THR A 308 26.14 1.00 2.81
CA THR A 308 25.37 1.48 3.95
C THR A 308 26.19 2.41 4.84
N HIS A 309 27.44 2.04 5.12
CA HIS A 309 28.35 2.84 5.92
C HIS A 309 28.64 4.20 5.27
N ASP A 310 28.86 4.23 3.95
CA ASP A 310 29.09 5.47 3.20
C ASP A 310 27.86 6.38 3.22
N VAL A 311 26.66 5.84 2.95
CA VAL A 311 25.41 6.62 2.94
C VAL A 311 25.09 7.22 4.31
N LEU A 312 25.16 6.43 5.38
CA LEU A 312 24.92 6.93 6.74
C LEU A 312 26.06 7.85 7.21
N GLY A 313 27.30 7.55 6.82
CA GLY A 313 28.49 8.34 7.13
C GLY A 313 28.42 9.74 6.53
N LYS A 314 28.06 9.86 5.25
CA LYS A 314 27.85 11.16 4.57
C LYS A 314 26.74 11.97 5.22
N MET A 315 25.67 11.31 5.66
CA MET A 315 24.57 11.95 6.38
C MET A 315 25.04 12.51 7.73
N ALA A 316 25.72 11.70 8.54
CA ALA A 316 26.29 12.13 9.82
C ALA A 316 27.35 13.23 9.63
N GLN A 317 28.18 13.14 8.59
CA GLN A 317 29.17 14.15 8.24
C GLN A 317 28.51 15.46 7.84
N ALA A 318 27.41 15.43 7.08
CA ALA A 318 26.65 16.63 6.75
C ALA A 318 26.17 17.36 8.02
N ILE A 319 25.65 16.63 9.01
CA ILE A 319 25.27 17.20 10.31
C ILE A 319 26.49 17.79 11.03
N LYS A 320 27.58 17.02 11.15
CA LYS A 320 28.80 17.46 11.85
C LYS A 320 29.48 18.66 11.18
N SER A 321 29.29 18.84 9.88
CA SER A 321 29.84 19.98 9.13
C SER A 321 29.06 21.28 9.33
N ARG A 322 27.89 21.24 9.97
CA ARG A 322 27.10 22.45 10.25
C ARG A 322 27.88 23.38 11.19
N PRO A 323 27.80 24.71 10.98
CA PRO A 323 28.41 25.67 11.90
C PRO A 323 27.95 25.47 13.34
N LYS A 324 28.87 25.45 14.30
CA LYS A 324 28.58 25.27 15.74
C LYS A 324 27.61 26.31 16.34
N LYS A 325 27.48 27.47 15.67
CA LYS A 325 26.54 28.55 16.06
C LYS A 325 25.10 28.30 15.62
N TRP A 326 24.84 27.30 14.78
CA TRP A 326 23.49 26.92 14.39
C TRP A 326 22.86 26.02 15.45
N ALA A 327 21.53 25.94 15.44
CA ALA A 327 20.84 24.99 16.30
C ALA A 327 21.29 23.56 15.96
N PRO A 328 21.46 22.68 16.97
CA PRO A 328 21.72 21.27 16.74
C PRO A 328 20.62 20.68 15.84
N ALA A 329 21.05 19.96 14.80
CA ALA A 329 20.17 19.27 13.88
C ALA A 329 20.28 17.76 14.09
N ARG A 330 19.19 17.05 13.85
CA ARG A 330 19.15 15.58 13.82
C ARG A 330 18.44 15.10 12.58
N VAL A 331 18.78 13.89 12.15
CA VAL A 331 18.07 13.20 11.09
C VAL A 331 17.21 12.08 11.67
N LEU A 332 15.93 12.04 11.30
CA LEU A 332 15.07 10.87 11.41
C LEU A 332 15.14 10.12 10.06
N LEU A 333 15.91 9.03 10.03
CA LEU A 333 15.98 8.15 8.86
C LEU A 333 14.84 7.12 8.97
N GLN A 334 13.87 7.25 8.08
CA GLN A 334 12.74 6.35 7.98
C GLN A 334 12.97 5.37 6.84
N ILE A 335 12.89 4.07 7.14
CA ILE A 335 13.04 2.99 6.17
C ILE A 335 11.72 2.25 6.07
N SER A 336 11.09 2.25 4.90
CA SER A 336 9.93 1.40 4.65
C SER A 336 10.29 -0.07 4.82
N PHE A 337 9.60 -0.75 5.73
CA PHE A 337 9.90 -2.11 6.18
C PHE A 337 8.61 -2.82 6.57
N ASP A 338 8.06 -3.60 5.64
CA ASP A 338 6.78 -4.30 5.80
C ASP A 338 6.70 -5.52 4.88
N GLU A 339 5.61 -6.29 5.02
CA GLU A 339 5.35 -7.50 4.23
C GLU A 339 5.30 -7.27 2.72
N PHE A 340 5.10 -6.04 2.26
CA PHE A 340 4.96 -5.68 0.85
C PHE A 340 6.27 -5.14 0.26
N HIS A 341 7.03 -4.33 1.02
CA HIS A 341 8.36 -3.86 0.62
C HIS A 341 9.37 -5.00 0.58
N ASN A 342 9.28 -5.95 1.50
CA ASN A 342 10.17 -7.11 1.60
C ASN A 342 9.47 -8.41 1.15
N GLU A 343 8.45 -8.28 0.31
CA GLU A 343 7.67 -9.39 -0.25
C GLU A 343 8.56 -10.34 -1.05
N VAL A 344 8.36 -11.65 -0.84
CA VAL A 344 8.89 -12.68 -1.73
C VAL A 344 7.89 -12.91 -2.85
N TYR A 345 8.30 -12.67 -4.09
CA TYR A 345 7.45 -12.77 -5.28
C TYR A 345 8.12 -13.62 -6.36
N VAL A 346 7.39 -13.91 -7.44
CA VAL A 346 7.92 -14.63 -8.60
C VAL A 346 8.24 -13.62 -9.71
N ASP A 347 9.47 -13.64 -10.21
CA ASP A 347 9.97 -12.73 -11.24
C ASP A 347 9.53 -13.13 -12.66
N LYS A 348 10.07 -12.42 -13.66
CA LYS A 348 9.79 -12.65 -15.10
C LYS A 348 10.29 -13.98 -15.62
N GLN A 349 11.20 -14.62 -14.90
CA GLN A 349 11.83 -15.88 -15.24
C GLN A 349 11.18 -17.05 -14.49
N GLY A 350 10.14 -16.80 -13.69
CA GLY A 350 9.48 -17.82 -12.88
C GLY A 350 10.25 -18.18 -11.60
N LEU A 351 11.25 -17.38 -11.21
CA LEU A 351 12.11 -17.59 -10.05
C LEU A 351 11.66 -16.71 -8.87
N LEU A 352 11.97 -17.15 -7.65
CA LEU A 352 11.67 -16.38 -6.45
C LEU A 352 12.66 -15.23 -6.27
N ALA A 353 12.13 -14.07 -5.88
CA ALA A 353 12.93 -12.90 -5.55
C ALA A 353 12.32 -12.18 -4.34
N GLU A 354 13.16 -11.48 -3.58
CA GLU A 354 12.69 -10.46 -2.64
C GLU A 354 12.62 -9.12 -3.34
N ARG A 355 11.54 -8.37 -3.13
CA ARG A 355 11.41 -7.01 -3.66
C ARG A 355 12.54 -6.13 -3.13
N ILE A 356 12.62 -5.99 -1.81
CA ILE A 356 13.79 -5.44 -1.13
C ILE A 356 14.32 -6.52 -0.18
N PRO A 357 15.54 -7.03 -0.37
CA PRO A 357 16.06 -8.09 0.48
C PRO A 357 16.15 -7.65 1.94
N VAL A 358 15.68 -8.50 2.85
CA VAL A 358 15.81 -8.27 4.30
C VAL A 358 17.27 -8.07 4.73
N ALA A 359 18.22 -8.70 4.02
CA ALA A 359 19.64 -8.50 4.21
C ALA A 359 20.10 -7.03 4.06
N ARG A 360 19.44 -6.24 3.22
CA ARG A 360 19.71 -4.80 3.07
C ARG A 360 19.25 -4.01 4.28
N ILE A 361 18.08 -4.36 4.83
CA ILE A 361 17.56 -3.78 6.08
C ILE A 361 18.49 -4.14 7.25
N ALA A 362 18.97 -5.39 7.30
CA ALA A 362 19.95 -5.82 8.28
C ALA A 362 21.26 -5.01 8.21
N ASN A 363 21.77 -4.71 7.00
CA ASN A 363 22.93 -3.84 6.83
C ASN A 363 22.71 -2.45 7.48
N ILE A 364 21.52 -1.86 7.30
CA ILE A 364 21.15 -0.56 7.90
C ILE A 364 21.12 -0.64 9.43
N VAL A 365 20.39 -1.61 9.98
CA VAL A 365 20.24 -1.79 11.43
C VAL A 365 21.58 -2.09 12.11
N GLU A 366 22.43 -2.90 11.48
CA GLU A 366 23.76 -3.24 11.96
C GLU A 366 24.73 -2.05 11.94
N CYS A 367 24.66 -1.21 10.89
CA CYS A 367 25.55 -0.06 10.75
C CYS A 367 25.14 1.13 11.63
N TYR A 368 23.83 1.30 11.84
CA TYR A 368 23.21 2.43 12.53
C TYR A 368 23.84 2.83 13.89
N PRO A 369 24.21 1.90 14.81
CA PRO A 369 24.78 2.26 16.10
C PRO A 369 26.00 3.19 16.04
N ARG A 370 26.77 3.16 14.95
CA ARG A 370 27.93 4.06 14.74
C ARG A 370 27.53 5.52 14.56
N TYR A 371 26.26 5.80 14.28
CA TYR A 371 25.74 7.10 13.88
C TYR A 371 24.53 7.56 14.72
N ALA A 372 24.18 6.81 15.78
CA ALA A 372 22.97 7.04 16.58
C ALA A 372 22.93 8.42 17.30
N GLU A 373 24.10 9.04 17.50
CA GLU A 373 24.18 10.40 18.02
C GLU A 373 23.60 11.45 17.05
N GLN A 374 23.72 11.22 15.73
CA GLN A 374 23.30 12.15 14.69
C GLN A 374 21.99 11.74 14.02
N ILE A 375 21.76 10.44 13.90
CA ILE A 375 20.65 9.83 13.18
C ILE A 375 19.77 9.09 14.20
N GLN A 376 18.46 9.19 14.07
CA GLN A 376 17.49 8.28 14.67
C GLN A 376 16.95 7.38 13.57
N LEU A 377 17.06 6.07 13.75
CA LEU A 377 16.51 5.09 12.80
C LEU A 377 15.07 4.74 13.17
N ALA A 378 14.19 4.72 12.16
CA ALA A 378 12.83 4.21 12.25
C ALA A 378 12.53 3.27 11.07
N LEU A 379 12.03 2.09 11.37
CA LEU A 379 11.47 1.15 10.39
C LEU A 379 9.95 1.39 10.33
N LEU A 380 9.43 1.67 9.13
CA LEU A 380 8.02 1.96 8.92
C LEU A 380 7.28 0.74 8.39
N HIS A 381 6.37 0.22 9.21
CA HIS A 381 5.57 -0.97 8.93
C HIS A 381 4.14 -0.63 8.49
N LYS A 382 3.53 -1.49 7.68
CA LYS A 382 2.11 -1.37 7.29
C LYS A 382 1.25 -2.36 8.06
N GLN A 383 0.18 -1.87 8.67
CA GLN A 383 -0.62 -2.67 9.58
C GLN A 383 -1.36 -3.80 8.86
N THR A 384 -1.15 -5.03 9.34
CA THR A 384 -1.84 -6.24 8.90
C THR A 384 -2.50 -6.93 10.09
N ALA A 385 -3.11 -8.10 9.87
CA ALA A 385 -3.65 -8.92 10.96
C ALA A 385 -2.61 -9.25 12.06
N MET A 386 -1.30 -9.26 11.74
CA MET A 386 -0.25 -9.54 12.72
C MET A 386 -0.12 -8.44 13.79
N ASN A 387 -0.57 -7.22 13.50
CA ASN A 387 -0.52 -6.11 14.46
C ASN A 387 -1.51 -6.28 15.62
N PHE A 388 -2.41 -7.27 15.59
CA PHE A 388 -3.33 -7.56 16.70
C PHE A 388 -2.70 -8.41 17.80
N SER A 389 -1.43 -8.80 17.67
CA SER A 389 -0.70 -9.51 18.70
C SER A 389 0.80 -9.19 18.62
N GLN A 390 1.59 -9.83 19.50
CA GLN A 390 3.06 -9.79 19.43
C GLN A 390 3.61 -10.54 18.20
N ASP A 391 2.76 -11.18 17.40
CA ASP A 391 3.16 -11.89 16.18
C ASP A 391 3.88 -10.98 15.19
N VAL A 392 3.54 -9.69 15.11
CA VAL A 392 4.26 -8.73 14.26
C VAL A 392 5.75 -8.60 14.62
N LEU A 393 6.15 -8.99 15.84
CA LEU A 393 7.54 -8.99 16.31
C LEU A 393 8.17 -10.40 16.33
N GLN A 394 7.41 -11.45 15.99
CA GLN A 394 7.84 -12.85 16.08
C GLN A 394 7.65 -13.64 14.78
N LYS A 395 6.91 -13.08 13.82
CA LYS A 395 6.61 -13.66 12.51
C LYS A 395 6.90 -12.63 11.41
N GLY A 396 6.64 -13.02 10.16
CA GLY A 396 6.73 -12.14 9.01
C GLY A 396 8.12 -11.54 8.78
N VAL A 397 8.15 -10.32 8.25
CA VAL A 397 9.37 -9.61 7.88
C VAL A 397 10.25 -9.30 9.09
N PHE A 398 9.68 -9.00 10.25
CA PHE A 398 10.46 -8.71 11.46
C PHE A 398 11.23 -9.94 11.95
N ALA A 399 10.59 -11.12 11.96
CA ALA A 399 11.27 -12.36 12.30
C ALA A 399 12.41 -12.69 11.32
N ARG A 400 12.18 -12.43 10.02
CA ARG A 400 13.22 -12.60 8.99
C ARG A 400 14.40 -11.66 9.24
N LEU A 401 14.15 -10.41 9.63
CA LEU A 401 15.19 -9.46 10.02
C LEU A 401 15.96 -9.94 11.26
N ALA A 402 15.25 -10.40 12.29
CA ALA A 402 15.85 -10.95 13.50
C ALA A 402 16.74 -12.17 13.19
N GLN A 403 16.28 -13.07 12.32
CA GLN A 403 17.04 -14.25 11.89
C GLN A 403 18.29 -13.85 11.11
N GLU A 404 18.17 -12.88 10.19
CA GLU A 404 19.29 -12.40 9.38
C GLU A 404 20.37 -11.73 10.24
N LEU A 405 19.97 -10.88 11.19
CA LEU A 405 20.87 -10.31 12.20
C LEU A 405 21.47 -11.38 13.12
N GLY A 406 20.69 -12.42 13.47
CA GLY A 406 21.13 -13.58 14.24
C GLY A 406 22.28 -14.33 13.59
N LYS A 407 22.19 -14.59 12.28
CA LYS A 407 23.28 -15.22 11.49
C LYS A 407 24.57 -14.39 11.53
N ARG A 408 24.46 -13.08 11.71
CA ARG A 408 25.57 -12.12 11.81
C ARG A 408 26.05 -11.91 13.25
N GLY A 409 25.52 -12.68 14.20
CA GLY A 409 25.93 -12.60 15.62
C GLY A 409 25.34 -11.41 16.38
N HIS A 410 24.21 -10.87 15.92
CA HIS A 410 23.42 -9.88 16.63
C HIS A 410 22.15 -10.49 17.22
N GLN A 411 21.68 -9.92 18.33
CA GLN A 411 20.41 -10.29 18.94
C GLN A 411 19.56 -9.02 19.08
N ILE A 412 18.30 -9.09 18.62
CA ILE A 412 17.32 -8.02 18.85
C ILE A 412 16.74 -8.16 20.25
N GLN A 413 16.60 -7.05 20.96
CA GLN A 413 15.86 -6.95 22.22
C GLN A 413 14.79 -5.87 22.09
N VAL A 414 13.53 -6.25 22.24
CA VAL A 414 12.39 -5.31 22.26
C VAL A 414 12.34 -4.67 23.64
N GLN A 415 12.39 -3.35 23.69
CA GLN A 415 12.43 -2.56 24.93
C GLN A 415 11.06 -2.05 25.33
N ASP A 416 10.27 -1.58 24.36
CA ASP A 416 8.96 -0.97 24.59
C ASP A 416 8.02 -1.29 23.44
N VAL A 417 6.73 -1.37 23.76
CA VAL A 417 5.64 -1.61 22.80
C VAL A 417 4.44 -0.76 23.19
N LYS A 418 3.91 -0.02 22.22
CA LYS A 418 2.73 0.82 22.40
C LYS A 418 1.65 0.43 21.41
N THR A 419 0.43 0.35 21.92
CA THR A 419 -0.75 0.13 21.11
C THR A 419 -1.35 1.44 20.63
N SER A 420 -2.10 1.36 19.52
CA SER A 420 -2.94 2.44 19.06
C SER A 420 -3.96 2.81 20.14
N PRO A 421 -4.18 4.11 20.41
CA PRO A 421 -5.22 4.54 21.35
C PRO A 421 -6.64 4.23 20.84
N ARG A 422 -6.79 4.03 19.52
CA ARG A 422 -8.04 3.59 18.89
C ARG A 422 -8.04 2.08 18.70
N LEU A 423 -9.21 1.49 18.95
CA LEU A 423 -9.52 0.11 18.56
C LEU A 423 -9.70 0.05 17.05
N LYS A 424 -9.31 -1.08 16.45
CA LYS A 424 -9.49 -1.38 15.03
C LYS A 424 -10.03 -2.80 14.88
N ARG A 425 -10.60 -3.13 13.73
CA ARG A 425 -11.10 -4.48 13.44
C ARG A 425 -10.00 -5.32 12.82
N ASN A 426 -9.85 -6.55 13.32
CA ASN A 426 -8.96 -7.50 12.69
C ASN A 426 -9.56 -7.94 11.35
N PRO A 427 -8.84 -7.77 10.22
CA PRO A 427 -9.36 -8.15 8.91
C PRO A 427 -9.76 -9.64 8.80
N LYS A 428 -9.22 -10.50 9.67
CA LYS A 428 -9.51 -11.94 9.68
C LYS A 428 -10.58 -12.35 10.70
N SER A 429 -10.94 -11.47 11.62
CA SER A 429 -11.93 -11.69 12.69
C SER A 429 -12.51 -10.33 13.11
N PRO A 430 -13.36 -9.72 12.28
CA PRO A 430 -13.76 -8.33 12.41
C PRO A 430 -14.81 -8.07 13.50
N GLU A 431 -15.31 -9.11 14.18
CA GLU A 431 -16.46 -9.05 15.07
C GLU A 431 -16.21 -8.12 16.28
N GLN A 432 -14.99 -8.16 16.83
CA GLN A 432 -14.61 -7.40 18.02
C GLN A 432 -13.42 -6.47 17.73
N PRO A 433 -13.61 -5.14 17.80
CA PRO A 433 -12.51 -4.19 17.71
C PRO A 433 -11.50 -4.37 18.85
N GLN A 434 -10.21 -4.29 18.52
CA GLN A 434 -9.09 -4.51 19.43
C GLN A 434 -7.99 -3.46 19.23
N PRO A 435 -7.19 -3.15 20.26
CA PRO A 435 -6.04 -2.28 20.08
C PRO A 435 -4.99 -2.96 19.21
N VAL A 436 -4.44 -2.24 18.24
CA VAL A 436 -3.33 -2.73 17.39
C VAL A 436 -2.00 -2.27 17.94
N LEU A 437 -0.97 -3.11 17.89
CA LEU A 437 0.41 -2.71 18.12
C LEU A 437 0.78 -1.66 17.06
N LYS A 438 1.03 -0.44 17.53
CA LYS A 438 1.31 0.72 16.69
C LYS A 438 2.81 0.99 16.62
N ASP A 439 3.45 1.08 17.78
CA ASP A 439 4.85 1.44 17.91
C ASP A 439 5.59 0.39 18.74
N ALA A 440 6.84 0.10 18.39
CA ALA A 440 7.77 -0.64 19.21
C ALA A 440 9.15 0.00 19.14
N THR A 441 9.93 -0.17 20.20
CA THR A 441 11.35 0.21 20.22
C THR A 441 12.17 -1.03 20.50
N PHE A 442 13.22 -1.24 19.70
CA PHE A 442 14.14 -2.35 19.91
C PHE A 442 15.59 -1.90 19.76
N VAL A 443 16.51 -2.68 20.30
CA VAL A 443 17.94 -2.47 20.20
C VAL A 443 18.64 -3.73 19.73
N LEU A 444 19.87 -3.58 19.24
CA LEU A 444 20.80 -4.70 19.18
C LEU A 444 21.42 -4.87 20.56
N ALA A 445 21.48 -6.09 21.10
CA ALA A 445 21.97 -6.36 22.45
C ALA A 445 23.39 -5.80 22.73
N LYS A 446 24.24 -5.75 21.69
CA LYS A 446 25.60 -5.18 21.76
C LYS A 446 25.64 -3.64 21.72
N HIS A 447 24.51 -2.99 21.44
CA HIS A 447 24.36 -1.55 21.26
C HIS A 447 23.06 -1.05 21.95
N PRO A 448 22.96 -1.18 23.28
CA PRO A 448 21.74 -0.86 24.03
C PRO A 448 21.35 0.62 23.98
N ASP A 449 22.30 1.52 23.70
CA ASP A 449 22.09 2.97 23.64
C ASP A 449 21.68 3.47 22.25
N SER A 450 21.44 2.55 21.30
CA SER A 450 21.07 2.87 19.92
C SER A 450 19.69 2.31 19.58
N PRO A 451 18.60 2.91 20.11
CA PRO A 451 17.24 2.44 19.86
C PRO A 451 16.85 2.62 18.40
N VAL A 452 16.20 1.60 17.86
CA VAL A 452 15.54 1.59 16.55
C VAL A 452 14.03 1.60 16.78
N LEU A 453 13.35 2.55 16.16
CA LEU A 453 11.90 2.63 16.21
C LEU A 453 11.30 1.69 15.16
N LEU A 454 10.20 1.04 15.49
CA LEU A 454 9.32 0.36 14.54
C LEU A 454 7.94 1.01 14.70
N THR A 455 7.51 1.78 13.71
CA THR A 455 6.20 2.45 13.75
C THR A 455 5.32 1.90 12.64
N SER A 456 4.03 1.74 12.92
CA SER A 456 3.11 1.14 11.95
C SER A 456 1.96 2.08 11.59
N SER A 457 1.62 2.11 10.31
CA SER A 457 0.51 2.88 9.76
C SER A 457 -0.45 1.99 8.99
N THR A 458 -1.68 2.44 8.80
CA THR A 458 -2.60 1.81 7.84
C THR A 458 -2.18 2.11 6.40
N ILE A 459 -2.84 1.45 5.46
CA ILE A 459 -2.71 1.67 4.02
C ILE A 459 -4.02 2.30 3.56
N ASP A 460 -3.89 3.41 2.84
CA ASP A 460 -5.01 3.96 2.09
C ASP A 460 -5.07 3.30 0.70
N GLY A 461 -6.27 2.97 0.26
CA GLY A 461 -6.53 2.16 -0.93
C GLY A 461 -6.41 2.91 -2.26
N TYR A 462 -5.41 3.78 -2.44
CA TYR A 462 -5.15 4.47 -3.71
C TYR A 462 -4.11 3.75 -4.56
N GLY A 463 -4.09 4.07 -5.86
CA GLY A 463 -3.10 3.53 -6.78
C GLY A 463 -3.13 2.00 -6.75
N ARG A 464 -1.98 1.36 -6.61
CA ARG A 464 -1.94 -0.11 -6.58
C ARG A 464 -2.58 -0.71 -5.31
N ALA A 465 -2.63 0.05 -4.22
CA ALA A 465 -3.25 -0.41 -2.98
C ALA A 465 -4.75 -0.66 -3.12
N ALA A 466 -5.41 -0.05 -4.13
CA ALA A 466 -6.80 -0.33 -4.47
C ALA A 466 -7.04 -1.81 -4.86
N LEU A 467 -5.99 -2.51 -5.29
CA LEU A 467 -6.02 -3.92 -5.71
C LEU A 467 -5.67 -4.89 -4.57
N LEU A 468 -5.52 -4.41 -3.33
CA LEU A 468 -5.29 -5.28 -2.18
C LEU A 468 -6.59 -5.94 -1.73
N GLU A 469 -6.50 -7.21 -1.36
CA GLU A 469 -7.66 -7.93 -0.85
C GLU A 469 -8.10 -7.36 0.51
N GLU A 470 -9.40 -7.45 0.80
CA GLU A 470 -9.99 -6.87 2.01
C GLU A 470 -9.30 -7.31 3.30
N TRP A 471 -8.80 -8.54 3.35
CA TRP A 471 -8.19 -9.13 4.53
C TRP A 471 -6.68 -8.90 4.66
N GLU A 472 -6.02 -8.32 3.66
CA GLU A 472 -4.55 -8.15 3.67
C GLU A 472 -4.08 -7.05 4.63
N THR A 473 -4.92 -6.05 4.88
CA THR A 473 -4.53 -4.83 5.62
C THR A 473 -5.59 -4.42 6.63
N VAL A 474 -5.16 -3.73 7.69
CA VAL A 474 -6.09 -3.10 8.64
C VAL A 474 -6.66 -1.82 8.03
N LYS A 475 -8.00 -1.70 8.05
CA LYS A 475 -8.75 -0.53 7.58
C LYS A 475 -9.25 0.32 8.77
N GLU A 476 -9.40 1.62 8.56
CA GLU A 476 -9.97 2.61 9.50
C GLU A 476 -11.47 2.82 9.25
N LYS A 477 -12.23 1.73 9.03
CA LYS A 477 -13.68 1.82 8.73
C LYS A 477 -14.50 2.37 9.90
N ASP A 478 -14.17 2.01 11.13
CA ASP A 478 -14.86 2.55 12.32
C ASP A 478 -14.59 4.05 12.49
N LEU A 479 -13.36 4.51 12.21
CA LEU A 479 -13.02 5.92 12.21
C LEU A 479 -13.72 6.67 11.08
N LEU A 480 -13.80 6.08 9.88
CA LEU A 480 -14.56 6.64 8.77
C LEU A 480 -16.02 6.83 9.17
N TYR A 481 -16.66 5.80 9.74
CA TYR A 481 -18.04 5.89 10.23
C TYR A 481 -18.20 7.01 11.25
N GLN A 482 -17.29 7.11 12.24
CA GLN A 482 -17.31 8.19 13.22
C GLN A 482 -17.19 9.57 12.57
N VAL A 483 -16.28 9.76 11.62
CA VAL A 483 -16.12 11.04 10.90
C VAL A 483 -17.40 11.41 10.16
N LEU A 484 -18.06 10.43 9.54
CA LEU A 484 -19.31 10.66 8.79
C LEU A 484 -20.50 10.94 9.72
N SER A 485 -20.61 10.30 10.87
CA SER A 485 -21.74 10.45 11.79
C SER A 485 -21.58 11.62 12.77
N GLU A 486 -20.41 11.74 13.39
CA GLU A 486 -20.14 12.63 14.54
C GLU A 486 -19.14 13.76 14.20
N GLY A 487 -18.34 13.58 13.15
CA GLY A 487 -17.18 14.43 12.84
C GLY A 487 -15.86 13.85 13.37
N PRO A 488 -14.71 14.44 13.01
CA PRO A 488 -13.42 13.87 13.39
C PRO A 488 -13.17 13.95 14.89
N PRO A 489 -12.61 12.89 15.52
CA PRO A 489 -12.21 12.93 16.91
C PRO A 489 -11.07 13.96 17.12
N ARG A 490 -10.91 14.43 18.36
CA ARG A 490 -9.88 15.43 18.68
C ARG A 490 -8.49 14.96 18.27
N GLY A 491 -7.78 15.81 17.52
CA GLY A 491 -6.43 15.54 17.02
C GLY A 491 -6.38 14.74 15.72
N GLU A 492 -7.53 14.35 15.18
CA GLU A 492 -7.64 13.79 13.82
C GLU A 492 -7.94 14.91 12.83
N SER A 493 -7.14 14.97 11.77
CA SER A 493 -7.27 15.99 10.73
C SER A 493 -6.68 15.48 9.42
N PHE A 494 -7.10 16.11 8.33
CA PHE A 494 -6.46 15.90 7.04
C PHE A 494 -5.22 16.78 6.96
N ASP A 495 -4.05 16.19 6.69
CA ASP A 495 -2.79 16.92 6.61
C ASP A 495 -2.76 17.78 5.34
N ILE A 496 -2.70 19.09 5.56
CA ILE A 496 -2.71 20.14 4.52
C ILE A 496 -1.37 20.89 4.46
N ASP A 497 -0.33 20.36 5.11
CA ASP A 497 1.01 20.90 4.93
C ASP A 497 1.43 20.79 3.47
N MET A 498 2.32 21.68 3.04
CA MET A 498 2.74 21.73 1.64
C MET A 498 3.90 20.78 1.36
N MET A 499 3.81 20.15 0.18
CA MET A 499 4.87 19.38 -0.44
C MET A 499 5.42 20.17 -1.63
N LEU A 500 6.69 20.56 -1.57
CA LEU A 500 7.37 21.28 -2.64
C LEU A 500 8.12 20.29 -3.52
N TRP A 501 7.75 20.22 -4.78
CA TRP A 501 8.36 19.32 -5.76
C TRP A 501 9.46 20.05 -6.51
N PHE A 502 10.57 19.37 -6.79
CA PHE A 502 11.65 19.98 -7.60
C PHE A 502 11.21 20.35 -9.01
N ASN A 503 10.16 19.72 -9.54
CA ASN A 503 9.58 20.08 -10.83
C ASN A 503 8.76 21.38 -10.83
N GLY A 504 8.54 21.99 -9.66
CA GLY A 504 7.84 23.26 -9.49
C GLY A 504 6.48 23.12 -8.80
N TRP A 505 5.85 21.95 -8.79
CA TRP A 505 4.54 21.82 -8.14
C TRP A 505 4.61 22.02 -6.63
N VAL A 506 3.60 22.69 -6.08
CA VAL A 506 3.39 22.74 -4.63
C VAL A 506 2.02 22.17 -4.32
N THR A 507 1.99 21.02 -3.65
CA THR A 507 0.77 20.23 -3.42
C THR A 507 0.47 20.06 -1.94
N LEU A 508 -0.72 19.57 -1.58
CA LEU A 508 -1.01 19.17 -0.19
C LEU A 508 -0.35 17.83 0.15
N PHE A 509 -0.04 17.61 1.43
CA PHE A 509 0.60 16.39 1.94
C PHE A 509 -0.25 15.14 1.73
N ASN A 510 -1.50 15.15 2.23
CA ASN A 510 -2.41 13.99 2.11
C ASN A 510 -3.20 13.96 0.79
N ALA A 511 -3.08 14.97 -0.08
CA ALA A 511 -3.77 15.04 -1.36
C ALA A 511 -2.86 15.69 -2.42
N VAL A 512 -1.90 14.91 -2.91
CA VAL A 512 -0.87 15.38 -3.84
C VAL A 512 -1.41 15.81 -5.21
N HIS A 513 -2.64 15.42 -5.56
CA HIS A 513 -3.34 15.90 -6.77
C HIS A 513 -3.94 17.31 -6.60
N ILE A 514 -4.02 17.82 -5.36
CA ILE A 514 -4.43 19.21 -5.10
C ILE A 514 -3.18 20.09 -5.15
N CYS A 515 -2.96 20.71 -6.30
CA CYS A 515 -1.86 21.66 -6.51
C CYS A 515 -2.28 23.10 -6.20
N LEU A 516 -1.46 23.79 -5.43
CA LEU A 516 -1.62 25.18 -5.01
C LEU A 516 -0.92 26.16 -5.97
N GLY A 517 -0.12 25.66 -6.91
CA GLY A 517 0.54 26.45 -7.92
C GLY A 517 1.86 25.84 -8.39
N ASP A 518 2.49 26.55 -9.30
CA ASP A 518 3.86 26.27 -9.75
C ASP A 518 4.81 27.28 -9.10
N LEU A 519 5.77 26.80 -8.32
CA LEU A 519 6.71 27.62 -7.58
C LEU A 519 7.52 28.57 -8.48
N TYR A 520 7.95 28.10 -9.64
CA TYR A 520 8.80 28.86 -10.55
C TYR A 520 8.02 29.91 -11.35
N ARG A 521 6.71 29.71 -11.52
CA ARG A 521 5.81 30.66 -12.19
C ARG A 521 5.11 31.62 -11.23
N ASP A 522 4.54 31.07 -10.15
CA ASP A 522 3.63 31.78 -9.27
C ASP A 522 4.36 32.39 -8.05
N GLY A 523 5.50 31.82 -7.65
CA GLY A 523 6.27 32.22 -6.48
C GLY A 523 5.66 31.74 -5.15
N MET A 524 6.53 31.56 -4.14
CA MET A 524 6.13 31.00 -2.84
C MET A 524 5.13 31.88 -2.08
N GLU A 525 5.27 33.21 -2.15
CA GLU A 525 4.36 34.13 -1.46
C GLU A 525 2.90 33.95 -1.91
N LYS A 526 2.69 33.87 -3.23
CA LYS A 526 1.36 33.65 -3.80
C LYS A 526 0.80 32.29 -3.39
N ILE A 527 1.62 31.25 -3.44
CA ILE A 527 1.22 29.89 -3.07
C ILE A 527 0.85 29.80 -1.58
N MET A 528 1.60 30.45 -0.68
CA MET A 528 1.26 30.51 0.74
C MET A 528 -0.05 31.25 0.99
N VAL A 529 -0.30 32.35 0.27
CA VAL A 529 -1.57 33.08 0.33
C VAL A 529 -2.72 32.15 -0.08
N ARG A 530 -2.55 31.39 -1.16
CA ARG A 530 -3.55 30.40 -1.61
C ARG A 530 -3.79 29.34 -0.55
N GLN A 531 -2.74 28.72 0.00
CA GLN A 531 -2.87 27.71 1.06
C GLN A 531 -3.69 28.21 2.24
N ARG A 532 -3.46 29.46 2.67
CA ARG A 532 -4.22 30.06 3.76
C ARG A 532 -5.67 30.29 3.40
N LYS A 533 -5.95 30.80 2.20
CA LYS A 533 -7.30 31.24 1.78
C LYS A 533 -8.20 30.11 1.29
N ASP A 534 -7.61 29.04 0.77
CA ASP A 534 -8.32 28.03 0.02
C ASP A 534 -9.41 27.35 0.88
N PRO A 535 -10.70 27.56 0.56
CA PRO A 535 -11.79 27.02 1.35
C PRO A 535 -11.84 25.50 1.28
N LEU A 536 -11.45 24.88 0.15
CA LEU A 536 -11.40 23.42 0.04
C LEU A 536 -10.30 22.85 0.92
N THR A 537 -9.12 23.47 0.94
CA THR A 537 -8.02 23.06 1.84
C THR A 537 -8.47 23.12 3.32
N ARG A 538 -9.15 24.19 3.73
CA ARG A 538 -9.69 24.32 5.10
C ARG A 538 -10.79 23.29 5.42
N ALA A 539 -11.66 23.01 4.46
CA ALA A 539 -12.73 22.02 4.60
C ALA A 539 -12.15 20.60 4.74
N LEU A 540 -11.17 20.25 3.91
CA LEU A 540 -10.45 18.98 3.99
C LEU A 540 -9.80 18.78 5.36
N HIS A 541 -9.08 19.79 5.85
CA HIS A 541 -8.39 19.71 7.16
C HIS A 541 -9.31 19.28 8.31
N ARG A 542 -10.60 19.66 8.23
CA ARG A 542 -11.63 19.38 9.25
C ARG A 542 -12.53 18.20 8.90
N PHE A 543 -12.26 17.48 7.81
CA PHE A 543 -13.17 16.47 7.27
C PHE A 543 -14.61 17.00 7.13
N ASP A 544 -14.77 18.19 6.55
CA ASP A 544 -16.09 18.83 6.43
C ASP A 544 -17.03 17.97 5.58
N ARG A 545 -18.08 17.46 6.21
CA ARG A 545 -19.05 16.54 5.60
C ARG A 545 -19.85 17.17 4.47
N LYS A 546 -19.92 18.51 4.38
CA LYS A 546 -20.53 19.19 3.22
C LYS A 546 -19.85 18.85 1.90
N LEU A 547 -18.57 18.43 1.93
CA LEU A 547 -17.88 17.98 0.73
C LEU A 547 -18.54 16.72 0.11
N LEU A 548 -19.24 15.90 0.91
CA LEU A 548 -20.01 14.76 0.41
C LEU A 548 -21.18 15.22 -0.43
N ASP A 549 -21.93 16.22 0.06
CA ASP A 549 -23.07 16.79 -0.66
C ASP A 549 -22.62 17.43 -1.98
N TYR A 550 -21.54 18.22 -1.94
CA TYR A 550 -21.02 18.86 -3.15
C TYR A 550 -20.43 17.86 -4.16
N TYR A 551 -19.88 16.73 -3.68
CA TYR A 551 -19.47 15.65 -4.57
C TYR A 551 -20.69 15.05 -5.27
N ALA A 552 -21.76 14.77 -4.53
CA ALA A 552 -23.01 14.20 -5.05
C ALA A 552 -23.74 15.13 -6.05
N GLU A 553 -23.46 16.44 -6.02
CA GLU A 553 -23.96 17.39 -7.03
C GLU A 553 -23.30 17.17 -8.41
N VAL A 554 -22.14 16.52 -8.48
CA VAL A 554 -21.31 16.37 -9.70
C VAL A 554 -21.16 14.90 -10.14
N ARG A 555 -21.26 13.96 -9.21
CA ARG A 555 -21.10 12.51 -9.44
C ARG A 555 -22.18 11.73 -8.70
N ASP A 556 -22.60 10.60 -9.27
CA ASP A 556 -23.66 9.72 -8.74
C ASP A 556 -23.13 8.49 -8.00
N ASP A 557 -21.81 8.40 -7.78
CA ASP A 557 -21.12 7.23 -7.23
C ASP A 557 -20.64 7.41 -5.77
N LEU A 558 -21.20 8.38 -5.03
CA LEU A 558 -20.78 8.69 -3.66
C LEU A 558 -20.81 7.46 -2.73
N ASP A 559 -21.89 6.68 -2.76
CA ASP A 559 -22.03 5.48 -1.93
C ASP A 559 -20.93 4.45 -2.24
N ASN A 560 -20.59 4.29 -3.53
CA ASN A 560 -19.49 3.43 -3.95
C ASN A 560 -18.14 3.92 -3.40
N LYS A 561 -17.91 5.23 -3.37
CA LYS A 561 -16.69 5.82 -2.78
C LYS A 561 -16.61 5.57 -1.27
N ILE A 562 -17.72 5.71 -0.55
CA ILE A 562 -17.79 5.44 0.90
C ILE A 562 -17.53 3.96 1.19
N ASP A 563 -18.14 3.07 0.41
CA ASP A 563 -17.98 1.63 0.54
C ASP A 563 -16.56 1.16 0.22
N ALA A 564 -15.92 1.75 -0.80
CA ALA A 564 -14.53 1.46 -1.16
C ALA A 564 -13.50 2.05 -0.18
N ALA A 565 -13.81 3.18 0.47
CA ALA A 565 -12.85 3.91 1.29
C ALA A 565 -12.31 3.08 2.46
N THR A 566 -10.99 3.08 2.63
CA THR A 566 -10.30 2.34 3.69
C THR A 566 -10.20 3.13 4.99
N GLY A 567 -10.59 4.41 4.98
CA GLY A 567 -10.51 5.36 6.09
C GLY A 567 -10.98 6.75 5.65
N PRO A 568 -11.06 7.73 6.57
CA PRO A 568 -11.49 9.09 6.22
C PRO A 568 -10.49 9.80 5.30
N HIS A 569 -9.17 9.61 5.48
CA HIS A 569 -8.18 10.15 4.56
C HIS A 569 -8.39 9.62 3.14
N HIS A 570 -8.61 8.31 3.00
CA HIS A 570 -8.95 7.70 1.71
C HIS A 570 -10.18 8.34 1.08
N LEU A 571 -11.29 8.41 1.80
CA LEU A 571 -12.51 8.98 1.24
C LEU A 571 -12.28 10.42 0.76
N PHE A 572 -11.75 11.31 1.60
CA PHE A 572 -11.63 12.73 1.26
C PHE A 572 -10.57 13.00 0.19
N HIS A 573 -9.53 12.18 0.09
CA HIS A 573 -8.64 12.19 -1.06
C HIS A 573 -9.41 11.77 -2.33
N ALA A 574 -10.13 10.65 -2.30
CA ALA A 574 -10.86 10.10 -3.45
C ALA A 574 -11.93 11.07 -4.00
N LEU A 575 -12.65 11.77 -3.12
CA LEU A 575 -13.66 12.77 -3.51
C LEU A 575 -13.08 13.94 -4.31
N THR A 576 -11.77 14.17 -4.20
CA THR A 576 -11.12 15.34 -4.82
C THR A 576 -10.20 14.96 -5.98
N GLU A 577 -10.20 13.71 -6.45
CA GLU A 577 -9.28 13.25 -7.51
C GLU A 577 -9.56 13.90 -8.87
N GLU A 578 -10.81 14.27 -9.14
CA GLU A 578 -11.24 14.87 -10.41
C GLU A 578 -11.20 16.40 -10.37
N ALA A 579 -10.65 17.02 -11.42
CA ALA A 579 -10.45 18.47 -11.46
C ALA A 579 -11.77 19.26 -11.45
N GLU A 580 -12.80 18.75 -12.14
CA GLU A 580 -14.14 19.32 -12.14
C GLU A 580 -14.73 19.40 -10.72
N VAL A 581 -14.60 18.32 -9.94
CA VAL A 581 -15.08 18.27 -8.56
C VAL A 581 -14.29 19.22 -7.67
N ARG A 582 -12.96 19.28 -7.83
CA ARG A 582 -12.09 20.24 -7.11
C ARG A 582 -12.39 21.69 -7.42
N LEU A 583 -12.92 22.00 -8.60
CA LEU A 583 -13.37 23.35 -8.96
C LEU A 583 -14.75 23.64 -8.37
N HIS A 584 -15.65 22.67 -8.42
CA HIS A 584 -17.02 22.79 -7.91
C HIS A 584 -17.07 23.03 -6.40
N MET A 585 -16.35 22.24 -5.60
CA MET A 585 -16.40 22.32 -4.14
C MET A 585 -16.06 23.72 -3.56
N PRO A 586 -14.96 24.39 -3.97
CA PRO A 586 -14.69 25.78 -3.57
C PRO A 586 -15.81 26.76 -3.90
N ARG A 587 -16.43 26.66 -5.09
CA ARG A 587 -17.54 27.55 -5.48
C ARG A 587 -18.70 27.41 -4.49
N ARG A 588 -19.09 26.18 -4.18
CA ARG A 588 -20.19 25.88 -3.24
C ARG A 588 -19.86 26.31 -1.81
N LEU A 589 -18.62 26.08 -1.36
CA LEU A 589 -18.15 26.57 -0.07
C LEU A 589 -18.24 28.11 0.04
N MET A 590 -17.87 28.83 -1.02
CA MET A 590 -17.95 30.29 -1.07
C MET A 590 -19.37 30.82 -1.12
N GLU A 591 -20.27 30.17 -1.87
CA GLU A 591 -21.69 30.53 -1.93
C GLU A 591 -22.35 30.36 -0.55
N ASN A 592 -22.11 29.24 0.12
CA ASN A 592 -22.67 28.98 1.43
C ASN A 592 -22.11 29.91 2.50
N ALA A 593 -20.84 30.31 2.41
CA ALA A 593 -20.25 31.31 3.32
C ALA A 593 -20.83 32.72 3.15
N ARG A 594 -21.44 33.03 2.00
CA ARG A 594 -22.15 34.31 1.75
C ARG A 594 -23.60 34.29 2.20
N ALA A 595 -24.19 33.10 2.37
CA ALA A 595 -25.57 32.91 2.77
C ALA A 595 -25.76 32.89 4.30
N THR A 596 -24.69 32.64 5.05
CA THR A 596 -24.59 32.73 6.51
C THR A 596 -24.00 34.07 6.93
#